data_AF-A0A962GUW2-F1
#
_entry.id   AF-A0A962GUW2-F1
#
_cell.length_a   1.000
_cell.length_b   1.000
_cell.length_c   1.000
_cell.angle_alpha   90.00
_cell.angle_beta   90.00
_cell.angle_gamma   90.00
#
_symmetry.space_group_name_H-M   'P 1'
#
loop_
_entity.id
_entity.type
_entity.pdbx_description
1 polymer ?
#
loop_
_entity_poly.entity_id
_entity_poly.type
_entity_poly.pdbx_seq_one_letter_code
_entity_poly.pdbx_strand_id
1 'polypeptide(L)'
;MIFSKQKIYSIVVIMGLMVCLYFYYSIFKSALLLEDFRVQFNSKYFKKQANISLESFQVKDSGWFASYVINPAMTELQLRADLLDSGSSEQLINLTEEYLGLLSIRPSWPYYFSGMLQAEAIQTNNFSYNFDNAIRYGPHEKQVVSSIAESLFYNWDNLNKESKVIALNYLSNQSEFIKSLAIGISAKFARVYEFCDFLYDKTHVQSATCKINYWQPLAD
;
A
#
# COMPACT_ATOMS: atom_id res chain seq x y z
N MET A 1 -34.09 -52.06 3.25
CA MET A 1 -33.42 -51.12 4.19
C MET A 1 -32.43 -50.14 3.54
N ILE A 2 -32.13 -50.22 2.23
CA ILE A 2 -31.07 -49.42 1.58
C ILE A 2 -31.55 -48.00 1.21
N PHE A 3 -32.83 -47.84 0.85
CA PHE A 3 -33.42 -46.53 0.46
C PHE A 3 -33.44 -45.46 1.58
N SER A 4 -33.42 -45.87 2.85
CA SER A 4 -33.41 -44.93 3.98
C SER A 4 -32.05 -44.21 4.12
N LYS A 5 -30.94 -44.92 3.87
CA LYS A 5 -29.60 -44.35 4.00
C LYS A 5 -29.32 -43.31 2.92
N GLN A 6 -29.72 -43.55 1.67
CA GLN A 6 -29.56 -42.58 0.57
C GLN A 6 -30.29 -41.26 0.82
N LYS A 7 -31.51 -41.31 1.39
CA LYS A 7 -32.26 -40.08 1.73
C LYS A 7 -31.55 -39.27 2.81
N ILE A 8 -30.98 -39.94 3.83
CA ILE A 8 -30.22 -39.28 4.89
C ILE A 8 -28.95 -38.63 4.32
N TYR A 9 -28.18 -39.33 3.48
CA TYR A 9 -27.00 -38.75 2.83
C TYR A 9 -27.34 -37.54 1.96
N SER A 10 -28.44 -37.60 1.20
CA SER A 10 -28.88 -36.48 0.38
C SER A 10 -29.24 -35.25 1.23
N ILE A 11 -29.94 -35.43 2.35
CA ILE A 11 -30.27 -34.35 3.28
C ILE A 11 -29.01 -33.73 3.90
N VAL A 12 -28.03 -34.55 4.30
CA VAL A 12 -26.77 -34.07 4.87
C VAL A 12 -25.96 -33.28 3.85
N VAL A 13 -25.90 -33.73 2.59
CA VAL A 13 -25.22 -33.03 1.50
C VAL A 13 -25.92 -31.69 1.20
N ILE A 14 -27.25 -31.66 1.16
CA ILE A 14 -28.02 -30.43 0.95
C ILE A 14 -27.76 -29.43 2.09
N MET A 15 -27.75 -29.87 3.36
CA MET A 15 -27.42 -29.00 4.49
C MET A 15 -25.99 -28.47 4.39
N GLY A 16 -25.02 -29.31 4.04
CA GLY A 16 -23.63 -28.87 3.83
C GLY A 16 -23.51 -27.81 2.73
N LEU A 17 -24.18 -28.02 1.60
CA LEU A 17 -24.23 -27.05 0.49
C LEU A 17 -24.88 -25.73 0.90
N MET A 18 -25.96 -25.77 1.68
CA MET A 18 -26.62 -24.56 2.19
C MET A 18 -25.72 -23.74 3.12
N VAL A 19 -24.94 -24.41 3.97
CA VAL A 19 -23.95 -23.74 4.84
C VAL A 19 -22.84 -23.10 3.99
N CYS A 20 -22.30 -23.80 2.99
CA CYS A 20 -21.29 -23.25 2.08
C CYS A 20 -21.81 -22.04 1.30
N LEU A 21 -23.05 -22.11 0.78
CA LEU A 21 -23.70 -21.01 0.07
C LEU A 21 -23.93 -19.80 0.99
N TYR A 22 -24.28 -20.04 2.26
CA TYR A 22 -24.42 -18.98 3.25
C TYR A 22 -23.08 -18.26 3.50
N PHE A 23 -21.99 -18.99 3.70
CA PHE A 23 -20.66 -18.40 3.86
C PHE A 23 -20.23 -17.62 2.61
N TYR A 24 -20.44 -18.19 1.42
CA TYR A 24 -20.14 -17.51 0.16
C TYR A 24 -20.92 -16.19 0.04
N TYR A 25 -22.23 -16.22 0.31
CA TYR A 25 -23.08 -15.03 0.30
C TYR A 25 -22.61 -13.97 1.32
N SER A 26 -22.25 -14.40 2.54
CA SER A 26 -21.79 -13.49 3.59
C SER A 26 -20.47 -12.79 3.23
N ILE A 27 -19.52 -13.54 2.66
CA ILE A 27 -18.24 -12.99 2.18
C ILE A 27 -18.49 -12.01 1.04
N PHE A 28 -19.31 -12.40 0.06
CA PHE A 28 -19.64 -11.57 -1.09
C PHE A 28 -20.35 -10.26 -0.70
N LYS A 29 -21.32 -10.34 0.22
CA LYS A 29 -22.01 -9.15 0.76
C LYS A 29 -21.07 -8.21 1.50
N SER A 30 -20.11 -8.76 2.25
CA SER A 30 -19.10 -7.95 2.96
C SER A 30 -18.17 -7.24 1.98
N ALA A 31 -17.80 -7.88 0.88
CA ALA A 31 -17.01 -7.28 -0.19
C ALA A 31 -17.77 -6.12 -0.87
N LEU A 32 -19.04 -6.30 -1.20
CA LEU A 32 -19.89 -5.25 -1.76
C LEU A 32 -20.05 -4.05 -0.83
N LEU A 33 -20.27 -4.29 0.47
CA LEU A 33 -20.34 -3.21 1.46
C LEU A 33 -19.02 -2.43 1.55
N LEU A 34 -17.88 -3.12 1.46
CA LEU A 34 -16.57 -2.48 1.46
C LEU A 34 -16.37 -1.58 0.23
N GLU A 35 -16.82 -2.02 -0.95
CA GLU A 35 -16.82 -1.20 -2.16
C GLU A 35 -17.72 0.03 -2.03
N ASP A 36 -18.94 -0.13 -1.50
CA ASP A 36 -19.86 0.99 -1.28
C ASP A 36 -19.27 2.02 -0.29
N PHE A 37 -18.62 1.55 0.78
CA PHE A 37 -17.93 2.46 1.72
C PHE A 37 -16.77 3.20 1.05
N ARG A 38 -16.00 2.54 0.16
CA ARG A 38 -14.96 3.22 -0.64
C ARG A 38 -15.54 4.29 -1.55
N VAL A 39 -16.63 4.00 -2.25
CA VAL A 39 -17.31 4.95 -3.14
C VAL A 39 -17.86 6.15 -2.35
N GLN A 40 -18.49 5.90 -1.20
CA GLN A 40 -19.01 6.98 -0.36
C GLN A 40 -17.91 7.84 0.23
N PHE A 41 -16.83 7.24 0.75
CA PHE A 41 -15.66 7.97 1.25
C PHE A 41 -15.05 8.84 0.15
N ASN A 42 -14.80 8.26 -1.03
CA ASN A 42 -14.30 8.98 -2.21
C ASN A 42 -15.20 10.16 -2.58
N SER A 43 -16.51 9.95 -2.70
CA SER A 43 -17.43 11.02 -3.09
C SER A 43 -17.48 12.18 -2.10
N LYS A 44 -17.36 11.91 -0.79
CA LYS A 44 -17.40 12.93 0.26
C LYS A 44 -16.07 13.66 0.40
N TYR A 45 -14.96 12.94 0.26
CA TYR A 45 -13.60 13.48 0.29
C TYR A 45 -13.37 14.41 -0.92
N PHE A 46 -13.72 13.98 -2.14
CA PHE A 46 -13.54 14.79 -3.36
C PHE A 46 -14.49 15.98 -3.46
N LYS A 47 -15.72 15.90 -2.95
CA LYS A 47 -16.60 17.08 -2.86
C LYS A 47 -16.00 18.21 -2.01
N LYS A 48 -15.15 17.89 -1.02
CA LYS A 48 -14.45 18.88 -0.20
C LYS A 48 -13.23 19.49 -0.92
N GLN A 49 -12.68 18.77 -1.90
CA GLN A 49 -11.46 19.14 -2.63
C GLN A 49 -11.76 19.79 -4.00
N ALA A 50 -12.99 19.62 -4.52
CA ALA A 50 -13.48 20.22 -5.77
C ALA A 50 -13.65 21.77 -5.73
N ASN A 51 -13.26 22.43 -4.64
CA ASN A 51 -13.11 23.88 -4.59
C ASN A 51 -11.71 24.36 -5.00
N ILE A 52 -10.80 23.45 -5.38
CA ILE A 52 -9.53 23.80 -6.01
C ILE A 52 -9.80 23.97 -7.52
N SER A 53 -9.67 25.20 -8.00
CA SER A 53 -9.89 25.57 -9.40
C SER A 53 -9.01 24.75 -10.34
N LEU A 54 -9.64 23.88 -11.12
CA LEU A 54 -9.08 23.14 -12.25
C LEU A 54 -8.83 24.10 -13.43
N GLU A 55 -7.90 25.04 -13.27
CA GLU A 55 -7.38 25.81 -14.40
C GLU A 55 -6.16 25.08 -15.00
N SER A 56 -6.43 24.39 -16.12
CA SER A 56 -5.49 23.96 -17.15
C SER A 56 -4.20 23.24 -16.71
N PHE A 57 -4.27 21.91 -16.55
CA PHE A 57 -3.08 21.06 -16.59
C PHE A 57 -3.01 20.32 -17.94
N GLN A 58 -1.88 20.43 -18.64
CA GLN A 58 -1.60 19.86 -19.97
C GLN A 58 -1.42 18.32 -19.96
N VAL A 59 -2.11 17.59 -19.09
CA VAL A 59 -1.91 16.13 -18.91
C VAL A 59 -2.68 15.30 -19.96
N LYS A 60 -3.48 15.94 -20.83
CA LYS A 60 -4.31 15.23 -21.82
C LYS A 60 -3.48 14.42 -22.84
N ASP A 61 -2.21 14.75 -23.05
CA ASP A 61 -1.32 14.10 -24.02
C ASP A 61 -0.31 13.11 -23.36
N SER A 62 -0.47 12.82 -22.07
CA SER A 62 0.31 11.81 -21.36
C SER A 62 -0.02 10.40 -21.87
N GLY A 63 1.01 9.58 -22.11
CA GLY A 63 0.82 8.16 -22.47
C GLY A 63 0.09 7.35 -21.39
N TRP A 64 0.13 7.82 -20.14
CA TRP A 64 -0.53 7.21 -18.99
C TRP A 64 -1.97 7.69 -18.80
N PHE A 65 -2.35 8.85 -19.33
CA PHE A 65 -3.64 9.47 -19.06
C PHE A 65 -4.83 8.58 -19.44
N ALA A 66 -4.79 7.95 -20.63
CA ALA A 66 -5.86 7.06 -21.08
C ALA A 66 -6.03 5.86 -20.12
N SER A 67 -4.93 5.23 -19.72
CA SER A 67 -4.92 4.12 -18.77
C SER A 67 -5.40 4.56 -17.38
N TYR A 68 -4.99 5.76 -16.95
CA TYR A 68 -5.33 6.33 -15.65
C TYR A 68 -6.82 6.65 -15.52
N VAL A 69 -7.46 7.14 -16.58
CA VAL A 69 -8.91 7.38 -16.60
C VAL A 69 -9.69 6.07 -16.39
N ILE A 70 -9.22 4.99 -17.02
CA ILE A 70 -9.86 3.67 -16.98
C ILE A 70 -9.60 2.97 -15.64
N ASN A 71 -8.35 2.93 -15.19
CA ASN A 71 -7.93 2.24 -13.98
C ASN A 71 -6.87 3.06 -13.21
N PRO A 72 -7.29 4.06 -12.42
CA PRO A 72 -6.37 4.99 -11.77
C PRO A 72 -5.48 4.29 -10.73
N ALA A 73 -6.03 3.32 -10.00
CA ALA A 73 -5.31 2.61 -8.94
C ALA A 73 -4.17 1.73 -9.48
N MET A 74 -4.42 0.94 -10.54
CA MET A 74 -3.37 0.11 -11.15
C MET A 74 -2.33 0.95 -11.89
N THR A 75 -2.78 1.98 -12.61
CA THR A 75 -1.89 2.87 -13.35
C THR A 75 -0.96 3.63 -12.40
N GLU A 76 -1.48 4.09 -11.27
CA GLU A 76 -0.66 4.68 -10.21
C GLU A 76 0.38 3.70 -9.69
N LEU A 77 0.03 2.44 -9.40
CA LEU A 77 1.00 1.45 -8.93
C LEU A 77 2.13 1.22 -9.93
N GLN A 78 1.82 1.21 -11.23
CA GLN A 78 2.82 1.07 -12.29
C GLN A 78 3.76 2.28 -12.36
N LEU A 79 3.19 3.49 -12.42
CA LEU A 79 3.96 4.74 -12.41
C LEU A 79 4.90 4.83 -11.21
N ARG A 80 4.45 4.35 -10.06
CA ARG A 80 5.24 4.35 -8.82
C ARG A 80 6.39 3.34 -8.85
N ALA A 81 6.21 2.20 -9.50
CA ALA A 81 7.30 1.25 -9.72
C ALA A 81 8.35 1.87 -10.66
N ASP A 82 7.90 2.49 -11.75
CA ASP A 82 8.77 3.16 -12.73
C ASP A 82 9.55 4.33 -12.10
N LEU A 83 8.93 5.07 -11.18
CA LEU A 83 9.61 6.12 -10.40
C LEU A 83 10.77 5.56 -9.56
N LEU A 84 10.60 4.39 -8.93
CA LEU A 84 11.65 3.75 -8.12
C LEU A 84 12.78 3.16 -8.98
N ASP A 85 12.47 2.74 -10.20
CA ASP A 85 13.42 2.12 -11.12
C ASP A 85 14.06 3.14 -12.09
N SER A 86 13.66 4.41 -12.02
CA SER A 86 14.16 5.46 -12.91
C SER A 86 15.66 5.75 -12.67
N GLY A 87 16.47 5.56 -13.72
CA GLY A 87 17.93 5.63 -13.64
C GLY A 87 18.55 7.01 -13.90
N SER A 88 17.77 7.99 -14.39
CA SER A 88 18.26 9.34 -14.69
C SER A 88 17.40 10.41 -14.01
N SER A 89 18.03 11.49 -13.55
CA SER A 89 17.38 12.59 -12.82
C SER A 89 16.31 13.30 -13.66
N GLU A 90 16.52 13.41 -14.97
CA GLU A 90 15.58 14.07 -15.88
C GLU A 90 14.31 13.22 -16.09
N GLN A 91 14.45 11.90 -16.24
CA GLN A 91 13.31 10.98 -16.31
C GLN A 91 12.52 10.96 -15.01
N LEU A 92 13.22 10.96 -13.86
CA LEU A 92 12.59 10.98 -12.54
C LEU A 92 11.72 12.24 -12.36
N ILE A 93 12.23 13.42 -12.75
CA ILE A 93 11.48 14.68 -12.67
C ILE A 93 10.24 14.63 -13.57
N ASN A 94 10.40 14.26 -14.84
CA ASN A 94 9.29 14.21 -15.80
C ASN A 94 8.19 13.22 -15.35
N LEU A 95 8.58 12.02 -14.91
CA LEU A 95 7.64 11.03 -14.39
C LEU A 95 6.94 11.52 -13.11
N THR A 96 7.64 12.26 -12.26
CA THR A 96 7.06 12.82 -11.03
C THR A 96 6.03 13.90 -11.35
N GLU A 97 6.32 14.80 -12.30
CA GLU A 97 5.39 15.83 -12.75
C GLU A 97 4.15 15.23 -13.42
N GLU A 98 4.34 14.22 -14.28
CA GLU A 98 3.25 13.50 -14.92
C GLU A 98 2.37 12.79 -13.88
N TYR A 99 2.99 12.13 -12.92
CA TYR A 99 2.30 11.46 -11.83
C TYR A 99 1.47 12.44 -10.97
N LEU A 100 2.06 13.57 -10.57
CA LEU A 100 1.35 14.62 -9.83
C LEU A 100 0.20 15.22 -10.66
N GLY A 101 0.40 15.39 -11.96
CA GLY A 101 -0.63 15.83 -12.90
C GLY A 101 -1.83 14.88 -12.90
N LEU A 102 -1.59 13.57 -12.97
CA LEU A 102 -2.66 12.56 -12.93
C LEU A 102 -3.39 12.54 -11.59
N LEU A 103 -2.66 12.60 -10.48
CA LEU A 103 -3.23 12.67 -9.13
C LEU A 103 -4.11 13.92 -8.92
N SER A 104 -3.73 15.05 -9.53
CA SER A 104 -4.48 16.30 -9.43
C SER A 104 -5.85 16.24 -10.12
N ILE A 105 -5.95 15.45 -11.20
CA ILE A 105 -7.18 15.27 -11.97
C ILE A 105 -8.13 14.32 -11.25
N ARG A 106 -7.61 13.20 -10.76
CA ARG A 106 -8.39 12.20 -10.04
C ARG A 106 -7.49 11.51 -9.03
N PRO A 107 -7.66 11.76 -7.73
CA PRO A 107 -6.88 11.05 -6.72
C PRO A 107 -7.26 9.56 -6.74
N SER A 108 -6.26 8.66 -6.77
CA SER A 108 -6.56 7.23 -6.74
C SER A 108 -6.72 6.75 -5.29
N TRP A 109 -7.83 6.09 -4.99
CA TRP A 109 -8.01 5.47 -3.68
C TRP A 109 -7.63 3.99 -3.75
N PRO A 110 -6.92 3.42 -2.75
CA PRO A 110 -6.41 4.04 -1.52
C PRO A 110 -4.96 4.58 -1.62
N TYR A 111 -4.38 4.62 -2.82
CA TYR A 111 -2.95 4.88 -3.00
C TYR A 111 -2.55 6.35 -2.90
N TYR A 112 -3.49 7.27 -3.08
CA TYR A 112 -3.28 8.71 -3.18
C TYR A 112 -2.27 9.26 -2.17
N PHE A 113 -2.48 9.05 -0.86
CA PHE A 113 -1.59 9.63 0.15
C PHE A 113 -0.20 9.00 0.14
N SER A 114 -0.13 7.67 -0.03
CA SER A 114 1.15 6.95 -0.15
C SER A 114 1.90 7.31 -1.44
N GLY A 115 1.15 7.73 -2.45
CA GLY A 115 1.60 8.22 -3.72
C GLY A 115 2.17 9.64 -3.67
N MET A 116 1.37 10.57 -3.14
CA MET A 116 1.80 11.94 -2.84
C MET A 116 3.07 11.95 -1.98
N LEU A 117 3.15 11.03 -1.02
CA LEU A 117 4.34 10.85 -0.20
C LEU A 117 5.59 10.50 -1.01
N GLN A 118 5.46 9.59 -1.97
CA GLN A 118 6.56 9.19 -2.85
C GLN A 118 6.98 10.35 -3.77
N ALA A 119 6.02 11.14 -4.26
CA ALA A 119 6.32 12.34 -5.03
C ALA A 119 7.02 13.42 -4.18
N GLU A 120 6.57 13.66 -2.95
CA GLU A 120 7.19 14.60 -2.00
C GLU A 120 8.61 14.21 -1.63
N ALA A 121 8.83 12.90 -1.42
CA ALA A 121 10.14 12.31 -1.19
C ALA A 121 11.13 12.63 -2.32
N ILE A 122 10.69 12.47 -3.56
CA ILE A 122 11.49 12.77 -4.75
C ILE A 122 11.74 14.29 -4.86
N GLN A 123 10.73 15.11 -4.57
CA GLN A 123 10.81 16.56 -4.68
C GLN A 123 11.42 17.26 -3.45
N THR A 124 11.84 16.52 -2.41
CA THR A 124 12.37 17.04 -1.15
C THR A 124 11.41 18.00 -0.41
N ASN A 125 10.09 17.81 -0.57
CA ASN A 125 9.06 18.64 0.04
C ASN A 125 8.54 18.06 1.38
N ASN A 126 7.76 18.86 2.12
CA ASN A 126 7.37 18.60 3.51
C ASN A 126 6.48 17.34 3.67
N PHE A 127 7.14 16.21 3.96
CA PHE A 127 6.62 14.85 4.02
C PHE A 127 5.49 14.58 5.05
N SER A 128 5.36 15.41 6.09
CA SER A 128 4.60 15.05 7.30
C SER A 128 3.10 14.84 7.05
N TYR A 129 2.45 15.68 6.23
CA TYR A 129 0.98 15.63 6.07
C TYR A 129 0.51 14.39 5.31
N ASN A 130 1.16 14.05 4.20
CA ASN A 130 0.77 12.89 3.41
C ASN A 130 1.20 11.59 4.08
N PHE A 131 2.25 11.62 4.90
CA PHE A 131 2.69 10.46 5.66
C PHE A 131 1.65 9.97 6.67
N ASP A 132 1.13 10.88 7.49
CA ASP A 132 0.13 10.54 8.51
C ASP A 132 -1.16 10.02 7.88
N ASN A 133 -1.58 10.62 6.75
CA ASN A 133 -2.75 10.17 6.02
C ASN A 133 -2.52 8.81 5.33
N ALA A 134 -1.33 8.57 4.78
CA ALA A 134 -0.99 7.28 4.19
C ALA A 134 -1.09 6.16 5.24
N ILE A 135 -0.58 6.39 6.44
CA ILE A 135 -0.69 5.46 7.57
C ILE A 135 -2.15 5.27 8.01
N ARG A 136 -2.91 6.36 8.09
CA ARG A 136 -4.31 6.32 8.52
C ARG A 136 -5.20 5.52 7.58
N TYR A 137 -4.99 5.64 6.28
CA TYR A 137 -5.87 5.06 5.25
C TYR A 137 -5.31 3.81 4.57
N GLY A 138 -4.02 3.51 4.77
CA GLY A 138 -3.32 2.34 4.24
C GLY A 138 -3.29 1.04 5.04
N PRO A 139 -3.83 0.88 6.27
CA PRO A 139 -3.55 -0.28 7.11
C PRO A 139 -4.05 -1.61 6.55
N HIS A 140 -4.93 -1.57 5.56
CA HIS A 140 -5.60 -2.76 5.04
C HIS A 140 -5.06 -3.22 3.69
N GLU A 141 -4.19 -2.45 3.06
CA GLU A 141 -3.72 -2.73 1.70
C GLU A 141 -2.22 -2.97 1.68
N LYS A 142 -1.85 -4.23 1.36
CA LYS A 142 -0.46 -4.69 1.30
C LYS A 142 0.42 -3.72 0.50
N GLN A 143 -0.04 -3.29 -0.67
CA GLN A 143 0.70 -2.41 -1.57
C GLN A 143 0.89 -1.00 -0.97
N VAL A 144 -0.10 -0.49 -0.22
CA VAL A 144 0.03 0.79 0.49
C VAL A 144 1.06 0.66 1.61
N VAL A 145 1.04 -0.44 2.37
CA VAL A 145 2.03 -0.69 3.42
C VAL A 145 3.44 -0.85 2.84
N SER A 146 3.59 -1.61 1.74
CA SER A 146 4.86 -1.73 1.01
C SER A 146 5.38 -0.37 0.57
N SER A 147 4.51 0.46 0.01
CA SER A 147 4.87 1.84 -0.34
C SER A 147 5.35 2.64 0.86
N ILE A 148 4.65 2.57 2.00
CA ILE A 148 5.04 3.33 3.20
C ILE A 148 6.43 2.89 3.66
N ALA A 149 6.72 1.58 3.61
CA ALA A 149 8.05 1.06 3.89
C ALA A 149 9.09 1.55 2.88
N GLU A 150 8.79 1.54 1.58
CA GLU A 150 9.70 2.06 0.55
C GLU A 150 10.00 3.54 0.77
N SER A 151 8.98 4.38 0.97
CA SER A 151 9.15 5.80 1.24
C SER A 151 9.91 6.07 2.53
N LEU A 152 9.70 5.27 3.58
CA LEU A 152 10.44 5.38 4.84
C LEU A 152 11.93 5.10 4.64
N PHE A 153 12.27 3.96 4.05
CA PHE A 153 13.67 3.50 3.98
C PHE A 153 14.45 4.22 2.88
N TYR A 154 13.80 4.60 1.78
CA TYR A 154 14.41 5.41 0.73
C TYR A 154 14.77 6.81 1.24
N ASN A 155 13.89 7.46 1.99
CA ASN A 155 14.11 8.83 2.48
C ASN A 155 14.66 8.89 3.90
N TRP A 156 15.21 7.78 4.40
CA TRP A 156 15.54 7.63 5.80
C TRP A 156 16.33 8.83 6.35
N ASP A 157 17.34 9.33 5.63
CA ASP A 157 18.19 10.42 6.12
C ASP A 157 17.49 11.78 6.15
N ASN A 158 16.47 11.99 5.31
CA ASN A 158 15.74 13.25 5.19
C ASN A 158 14.55 13.35 6.17
N LEU A 159 14.14 12.23 6.77
CA LEU A 159 13.00 12.19 7.68
C LEU A 159 13.39 12.63 9.09
N ASN A 160 12.52 13.45 9.69
CA ASN A 160 12.63 13.78 11.10
C ASN A 160 12.40 12.54 11.99
N LYS A 161 12.85 12.61 13.25
CA LYS A 161 12.77 11.48 14.19
C LYS A 161 11.34 11.05 14.47
N GLU A 162 10.40 11.99 14.53
CA GLU A 162 9.00 11.72 14.85
C GLU A 162 8.33 10.90 13.73
N SER A 163 8.45 11.34 12.47
CA SER A 163 7.94 10.62 11.30
C SER A 163 8.52 9.21 11.20
N LYS A 164 9.82 9.04 11.48
CA LYS A 164 10.45 7.70 11.53
C LYS A 164 9.77 6.81 12.57
N VAL A 165 9.60 7.30 13.80
CA VAL A 165 9.00 6.52 14.89
C VAL A 165 7.55 6.16 14.58
N ILE A 166 6.77 7.09 14.01
CA ILE A 166 5.39 6.84 13.57
C ILE A 166 5.36 5.72 12.52
N ALA A 167 6.25 5.80 11.52
CA ALA A 167 6.37 4.80 10.47
C ALA A 167 6.70 3.41 11.01
N LEU A 168 7.74 3.35 11.84
CA LEU A 168 8.27 2.10 12.38
C LEU A 168 7.22 1.43 13.27
N ASN A 169 6.54 2.20 14.13
CA ASN A 169 5.43 1.71 14.93
C ASN A 169 4.27 1.18 14.06
N TYR A 170 3.96 1.88 12.98
CA TYR A 170 2.92 1.43 12.06
C TYR A 170 3.32 0.11 11.40
N LEU A 171 4.53 -0.01 10.88
CA LEU A 171 5.05 -1.21 10.21
C LEU A 171 5.22 -2.38 11.18
N SER A 172 5.62 -2.13 12.43
CA SER A 172 5.79 -3.17 13.47
C SER A 172 4.48 -3.75 13.96
N ASN A 173 3.37 -3.02 13.82
CA ASN A 173 2.04 -3.47 14.22
C ASN A 173 1.28 -4.22 13.11
N GLN A 174 1.92 -4.45 11.95
CA GLN A 174 1.32 -5.20 10.86
C GLN A 174 1.37 -6.72 11.10
N SER A 175 0.72 -7.49 10.23
CA SER A 175 0.83 -8.96 10.27
C SER A 175 2.25 -9.43 9.98
N GLU A 176 2.65 -10.60 10.49
CA GLU A 176 4.01 -11.16 10.30
C GLU A 176 4.43 -11.24 8.83
N PHE A 177 3.49 -11.56 7.94
CA PHE A 177 3.74 -11.56 6.50
C PHE A 177 4.16 -10.18 5.98
N ILE A 178 3.48 -9.12 6.43
CA ILE A 178 3.78 -7.75 6.05
C ILE A 178 5.08 -7.25 6.70
N LYS A 179 5.36 -7.63 7.95
CA LYS A 179 6.66 -7.35 8.58
C LYS A 179 7.81 -7.96 7.80
N SER A 180 7.68 -9.21 7.36
CA SER A 180 8.69 -9.88 6.52
C SER A 180 8.92 -9.15 5.20
N LEU A 181 7.88 -8.58 4.60
CA LEU A 181 8.01 -7.76 3.39
C LEU A 181 8.73 -6.44 3.69
N ALA A 182 8.36 -5.76 4.77
CA ALA A 182 9.03 -4.52 5.19
C ALA A 182 10.51 -4.76 5.53
N ILE A 183 10.88 -5.92 6.11
CA ILE A 183 12.28 -6.33 6.28
C ILE A 183 12.97 -6.45 4.92
N GLY A 184 12.37 -7.14 3.95
CA GLY A 184 12.93 -7.24 2.59
C GLY A 184 13.12 -5.87 1.91
N ILE A 185 12.16 -4.97 2.07
CA ILE A 185 12.25 -3.59 1.56
C ILE A 185 13.36 -2.82 2.27
N SER A 186 13.46 -2.91 3.60
CA SER A 186 14.54 -2.26 4.35
C SER A 186 15.92 -2.75 3.90
N ALA A 187 16.05 -4.04 3.58
CA ALA A 187 17.27 -4.62 3.04
C ALA A 187 17.61 -4.08 1.64
N LYS A 188 16.62 -3.88 0.77
CA LYS A 188 16.79 -3.25 -0.56
C LYS A 188 17.46 -1.87 -0.45
N PHE A 189 17.16 -1.12 0.61
CA PHE A 189 17.73 0.22 0.86
C PHE A 189 18.89 0.24 1.84
N ALA A 190 19.48 -0.92 2.17
CA ALA A 190 20.56 -1.04 3.17
C ALA A 190 20.20 -0.49 4.57
N ARG A 191 18.91 -0.56 4.94
CA ARG A 191 18.34 -0.10 6.22
C ARG A 191 17.77 -1.23 7.09
N VAL A 192 18.24 -2.46 6.86
CA VAL A 192 17.72 -3.65 7.54
C VAL A 192 17.97 -3.62 9.05
N TYR A 193 19.08 -3.03 9.49
CA TYR A 193 19.40 -2.91 10.91
C TYR A 193 18.41 -1.97 11.60
N GLU A 194 18.11 -0.82 11.01
CA GLU A 194 17.21 0.18 11.59
C GLU A 194 15.81 -0.37 11.84
N PHE A 195 15.29 -1.21 10.94
CA PHE A 195 13.97 -1.82 11.12
C PHE A 195 14.01 -3.05 12.03
N CYS A 196 14.99 -3.94 11.88
CA CYS A 196 15.08 -5.14 12.70
C CYS A 196 15.42 -4.83 14.17
N ASP A 197 16.25 -3.82 14.44
CA ASP A 197 16.50 -3.30 15.78
C ASP A 197 15.22 -2.73 16.40
N PHE A 198 14.39 -2.05 15.60
CA PHE A 198 13.11 -1.53 16.08
C PHE A 198 12.12 -2.65 16.42
N LEU A 199 12.10 -3.74 15.63
CA LEU A 199 11.17 -4.85 15.82
C LEU A 199 11.53 -5.76 17.00
N TYR A 200 12.82 -6.02 17.20
CA TYR A 200 13.30 -7.09 18.08
C TYR A 200 14.29 -6.60 19.12
N ASP A 201 14.42 -5.29 19.32
CA ASP A 201 15.49 -4.68 20.12
C ASP A 201 16.87 -5.25 19.71
N LYS A 202 17.84 -5.24 20.63
CA LYS A 202 19.18 -5.83 20.43
C LYS A 202 19.17 -7.35 20.20
N THR A 203 18.00 -7.99 20.13
CA THR A 203 17.86 -9.44 19.85
C THR A 203 17.57 -9.74 18.38
N HIS A 204 17.63 -8.75 17.49
CA HIS A 204 17.42 -8.91 16.04
C HIS A 204 18.25 -10.05 15.40
N VAL A 205 19.44 -10.32 15.95
CA VAL A 205 20.34 -11.42 15.58
C VAL A 205 19.74 -12.79 15.86
N GLN A 206 18.54 -12.91 16.43
CA GLN A 206 17.86 -14.17 16.70
C GLN A 206 16.67 -14.41 15.76
N SER A 207 16.15 -13.36 15.13
CA SER A 207 15.03 -13.47 14.17
C SER A 207 15.51 -14.03 12.83
N ALA A 208 14.98 -15.18 12.42
CA ALA A 208 15.33 -15.84 11.15
C ALA A 208 15.09 -14.91 9.94
N THR A 209 14.02 -14.13 9.97
CA THR A 209 13.64 -13.21 8.89
C THR A 209 14.65 -12.07 8.72
N CYS A 210 15.20 -11.56 9.82
CA CYS A 210 16.25 -10.54 9.80
C CYS A 210 17.61 -11.15 9.38
N LYS A 211 17.95 -12.33 9.91
CA LYS A 211 19.19 -13.05 9.58
C LYS A 211 19.41 -13.25 8.08
N ILE A 212 18.37 -13.66 7.37
CA ILE A 212 18.44 -13.95 5.93
C ILE A 212 18.87 -12.71 5.13
N ASN A 213 18.54 -11.51 5.61
CA ASN A 213 18.76 -10.26 4.90
C ASN A 213 20.01 -9.51 5.35
N TYR A 214 20.77 -10.03 6.33
CA TYR A 214 22.05 -9.43 6.71
C TYR A 214 23.14 -9.76 5.70
N TRP A 215 23.80 -8.71 5.21
CA TRP A 215 24.87 -8.81 4.21
C TRP A 215 26.21 -9.31 4.80
N GLN A 216 26.33 -9.33 6.13
CA GLN A 216 27.43 -9.98 6.83
C GLN A 216 26.85 -10.84 7.95
N PRO A 217 27.33 -12.08 8.17
CA PRO A 217 27.14 -12.71 9.46
C PRO A 217 27.73 -11.77 10.50
N LEU A 218 26.89 -11.28 11.41
CA LEU A 218 27.37 -10.59 12.61
C LEU A 218 28.36 -11.57 13.26
N ALA A 219 29.64 -11.22 13.22
CA ALA A 219 30.70 -12.08 13.72
C ALA A 219 30.40 -12.45 15.19
N ASP A 220 30.57 -13.73 15.51
CA ASP A 220 30.49 -14.25 16.88
C ASP A 220 31.51 -13.56 17.81
#